data_AF-A0A2E4F602-F1
#
_entry.id   AF-A0A2E4F602-F1
#
_cell.length_a   1.000
_cell.length_b   1.000
_cell.length_c   1.000
_cell.angle_alpha   90.00
_cell.angle_beta   90.00
_cell.angle_gamma   90.00
#
_symmetry.space_group_name_H-M   'P 1'
#
loop_
_entity.id
_entity.type
_entity.pdbx_description
1 polymer ?
#
loop_
_entity_poly.entity_id
_entity_poly.type
_entity_poly.pdbx_seq_one_letter_code
_entity_poly.pdbx_strand_id
1 'polypeptide(L)'
;MKLYLATIAIVIVAISWCSGALEAEEVDTSLALDTVQVAVNKAKIMRLSADADVVLVANPEIADVVIDSPRLIFVLGLQTGETSLLVLDEAREEILHANVMVVSSLGGEKTVSPSGGTIKTTQVKVLRRTEQTTLNCAPRCSQGNPVPSQ
;
A
#
# COMPACT_ATOMS: atom_id res chain seq x y z
N MET A 1 74.56 1.83 -8.83
CA MET A 1 73.46 2.60 -9.47
C MET A 1 72.59 1.77 -10.44
N LYS A 2 72.43 0.44 -10.24
CA LYS A 2 71.63 -0.44 -11.14
C LYS A 2 70.68 -1.42 -10.41
N LEU A 3 70.34 -1.17 -9.14
CA LEU A 3 69.42 -2.04 -8.38
C LEU A 3 68.07 -1.38 -7.98
N TYR A 4 67.89 -0.07 -8.17
CA TYR A 4 66.64 0.62 -7.79
C TYR A 4 65.54 0.55 -8.86
N LEU A 5 65.88 0.20 -10.11
CA LEU A 5 64.90 0.15 -11.20
C LEU A 5 64.05 -1.14 -11.17
N ALA A 6 64.56 -2.23 -10.59
CA ALA A 6 63.85 -3.50 -10.54
C ALA A 6 62.74 -3.54 -9.47
N THR A 7 62.85 -2.75 -8.40
CA THR A 7 61.86 -2.72 -7.31
C THR A 7 60.61 -1.93 -7.67
N ILE A 8 60.72 -0.88 -8.49
CA ILE A 8 59.57 -0.08 -8.95
C ILE A 8 58.65 -0.91 -9.86
N ALA A 9 59.20 -1.79 -10.68
CA ALA A 9 58.41 -2.61 -11.61
C ALA A 9 57.53 -3.65 -10.91
N ILE A 10 57.93 -4.17 -9.74
CA ILE A 10 57.19 -5.21 -9.02
C ILE A 10 55.97 -4.64 -8.28
N VAL A 11 56.05 -3.39 -7.79
CA VAL A 11 54.93 -2.73 -7.11
C VAL A 11 53.79 -2.42 -8.09
N ILE A 12 54.10 -2.10 -9.36
CA ILE A 12 53.08 -1.78 -10.37
C ILE A 12 52.26 -3.02 -10.78
N VAL A 13 52.88 -4.20 -10.81
CA VAL A 13 52.19 -5.45 -11.21
C VAL A 13 51.19 -5.92 -10.16
N ALA A 14 51.44 -5.69 -8.86
CA ALA A 14 50.51 -6.07 -7.80
C ALA A 14 49.24 -5.20 -7.77
N ILE A 15 49.32 -3.93 -8.19
CA ILE A 15 48.16 -3.01 -8.21
C ILE A 15 47.22 -3.34 -9.39
N SER A 16 47.72 -4.04 -10.41
CA SER A 16 46.97 -4.38 -11.63
C SER A 16 46.05 -5.60 -11.50
N TRP A 17 46.05 -6.32 -10.38
CA TRP A 17 45.11 -7.41 -10.08
C TRP A 17 44.19 -7.11 -8.89
N CYS A 18 43.87 -5.83 -8.69
CA CYS A 18 42.65 -5.46 -8.00
C CYS A 18 41.68 -4.84 -9.00
N SER A 19 41.39 -5.56 -10.09
CA SER A 19 40.07 -5.45 -10.73
C SER A 19 39.08 -6.19 -9.83
N GLY A 20 38.88 -5.70 -8.60
CA GLY A 20 37.62 -5.92 -7.95
C GLY A 20 36.60 -5.24 -8.84
N ALA A 21 35.71 -6.00 -9.46
CA ALA A 21 34.48 -5.43 -9.96
C ALA A 21 33.91 -4.65 -8.77
N LEU A 22 33.89 -3.33 -8.89
CA LEU A 22 33.04 -2.50 -8.07
C LEU A 22 31.63 -2.89 -8.52
N GLU A 23 31.09 -3.93 -7.88
CA GLU A 23 29.67 -4.19 -7.90
C GLU A 23 29.07 -2.95 -7.26
N ALA A 24 28.67 -2.01 -8.11
CA ALA A 24 27.70 -1.02 -7.73
C ALA A 24 26.46 -1.83 -7.35
N GLU A 25 26.32 -2.10 -6.06
CA GLU A 25 25.03 -2.41 -5.47
C GLU A 25 24.18 -1.16 -5.72
N GLU A 26 23.44 -1.17 -6.81
CA GLU A 26 22.27 -0.32 -6.96
C GLU A 26 21.30 -0.82 -5.89
N VAL A 27 21.46 -0.27 -4.69
CA VAL A 27 20.49 -0.41 -3.61
C VAL A 27 19.23 0.30 -4.09
N ASP A 28 18.43 -0.45 -4.85
CA ASP A 28 17.04 -0.13 -5.13
C ASP A 28 16.28 -0.29 -3.83
N THR A 29 16.47 0.67 -2.91
CA THR A 29 15.53 0.92 -1.83
C THR A 29 14.28 1.44 -2.51
N SER A 30 13.46 0.51 -3.04
CA SER A 30 12.10 0.82 -3.39
C SER A 30 11.41 1.24 -2.09
N LEU A 31 11.37 2.56 -1.86
CA LEU A 31 10.51 3.18 -0.87
C LEU A 31 9.09 2.88 -1.35
N ALA A 32 8.58 1.73 -0.95
CA ALA A 32 7.20 1.34 -1.19
C ALA A 32 6.33 2.33 -0.40
N LEU A 33 5.95 3.42 -1.06
CA LEU A 33 5.01 4.39 -0.52
C LEU A 33 3.67 3.69 -0.34
N ASP A 34 3.21 3.62 0.90
CA ASP A 34 1.92 3.04 1.21
C ASP A 34 0.82 3.87 0.55
N THR A 35 0.02 3.26 -0.33
CA THR A 35 -1.08 3.98 -0.99
C THR A 35 -2.37 3.80 -0.18
N VAL A 36 -2.89 4.90 0.34
CA VAL A 36 -4.10 4.96 1.14
C VAL A 36 -5.22 5.57 0.29
N GLN A 37 -6.15 4.73 -0.15
CA GLN A 37 -7.36 5.20 -0.84
C GLN A 37 -8.45 5.60 0.15
N VAL A 38 -9.01 6.79 -0.04
CA VAL A 38 -10.14 7.33 0.73
C VAL A 38 -11.20 7.87 -0.24
N ALA A 39 -12.48 7.73 0.10
CA ALA A 39 -13.54 8.36 -0.70
C ALA A 39 -13.72 9.83 -0.30
N VAL A 40 -14.13 10.67 -1.24
CA VAL A 40 -14.58 12.03 -0.96
C VAL A 40 -15.70 12.01 0.09
N ASN A 41 -15.62 12.93 1.06
CA ASN A 41 -16.51 13.03 2.22
C ASN A 41 -16.53 11.75 3.09
N LYS A 42 -15.46 10.95 3.05
CA LYS A 42 -15.29 9.78 3.92
C LYS A 42 -14.01 9.90 4.72
N ALA A 43 -14.00 9.22 5.87
CA ALA A 43 -12.86 9.07 6.75
C ALA A 43 -12.36 7.63 6.69
N LYS A 44 -11.03 7.46 6.76
CA LYS A 44 -10.40 6.16 6.97
C LYS A 44 -9.63 6.18 8.28
N ILE A 45 -9.83 5.14 9.09
CA ILE A 45 -9.11 4.95 10.34
C ILE A 45 -7.77 4.30 10.04
N MET A 46 -6.69 4.88 10.55
CA MET A 46 -5.35 4.31 10.46
C MET A 46 -4.75 4.17 11.85
N ARG A 47 -4.16 3.00 12.10
CA ARG A 47 -3.42 2.70 13.32
C ARG A 47 -1.94 2.77 13.02
N LEU A 48 -1.21 3.57 13.79
CA LEU A 48 0.23 3.73 13.66
C LEU A 48 0.96 2.67 14.50
N SER A 49 2.17 2.33 14.06
CA SER A 49 3.06 1.40 14.77
C SER A 49 3.70 2.02 16.01
N ALA A 50 3.88 3.35 16.01
CA ALA A 50 4.48 4.14 17.08
C ALA A 50 3.63 5.40 17.38
N ASP A 51 3.98 6.10 18.45
CA ASP A 51 3.32 7.34 18.87
C ASP A 51 3.73 8.50 17.96
N ALA A 52 2.75 9.14 17.32
CA ALA A 52 2.96 10.29 16.45
C ALA A 52 3.17 11.57 17.27
N ASP A 53 4.24 12.30 16.96
CA ASP A 53 4.50 13.64 17.48
C ASP A 53 4.18 14.70 16.42
N VAL A 54 4.54 14.42 15.15
CA VAL A 54 4.33 15.35 14.04
C VAL A 54 3.58 14.66 12.90
N VAL A 55 2.49 15.26 12.43
CA VAL A 55 1.74 14.84 11.24
C VAL A 55 1.77 15.95 10.21
N LEU A 56 2.20 15.61 9.00
CA LEU A 56 2.33 16.53 7.87
C LEU A 56 1.44 16.05 6.73
N VAL A 57 0.66 16.98 6.19
CA VAL A 57 -0.17 16.78 5.00
C VAL A 57 0.28 17.76 3.93
N ALA A 58 0.68 17.24 2.76
CA ALA A 58 1.25 18.05 1.70
C ALA A 58 0.25 19.09 1.14
N ASN A 59 -1.01 18.69 1.00
CA ASN A 59 -2.11 19.57 0.60
C ASN A 59 -3.38 19.28 1.44
N PRO A 60 -3.74 20.17 2.40
CA PRO A 60 -4.92 20.02 3.24
C PRO A 60 -6.24 20.27 2.52
N GLU A 61 -6.26 20.86 1.31
CA GLU A 61 -7.49 21.05 0.53
C GLU A 61 -8.01 19.73 -0.07
N ILE A 62 -7.11 18.77 -0.31
CA ILE A 62 -7.42 17.44 -0.89
C ILE A 62 -7.82 16.45 0.21
N ALA A 63 -7.00 16.32 1.24
CA ALA A 63 -7.25 15.46 2.38
C ALA A 63 -6.76 16.13 3.66
N ASP A 64 -7.40 15.82 4.79
CA ASP A 64 -7.02 16.34 6.11
C ASP A 64 -6.89 15.19 7.12
N VAL A 65 -6.24 15.43 8.25
CA VAL A 65 -5.98 14.41 9.27
C VAL A 65 -6.41 14.90 10.64
N VAL A 66 -7.19 14.07 11.35
CA VAL A 66 -7.55 14.31 12.74
C VAL A 66 -6.88 13.28 13.62
N ILE A 67 -6.17 13.75 14.65
CA ILE A 67 -5.49 12.92 15.63
C ILE A 67 -6.44 12.72 16.82
N ASP A 68 -6.80 11.49 17.11
CA ASP A 68 -7.64 11.14 18.28
C ASP A 68 -6.79 10.61 19.44
N SER A 69 -5.77 9.81 19.12
CA SER A 69 -4.73 9.41 20.06
C SER A 69 -3.38 9.30 19.33
N PRO A 70 -2.24 9.24 20.05
CA PRO A 70 -0.92 9.18 19.41
C PRO A 70 -0.74 8.05 18.39
N ARG A 71 -1.55 6.98 18.47
CA ARG A 71 -1.51 5.84 17.53
C ARG A 71 -2.74 5.71 16.65
N LEU A 72 -3.75 6.57 16.79
CA LEU A 72 -5.00 6.49 16.06
C LEU A 72 -5.28 7.82 15.36
N ILE A 73 -5.20 7.79 14.04
CA ILE A 73 -5.46 8.95 13.19
C ILE A 73 -6.60 8.65 12.23
N PHE A 74 -7.36 9.69 11.90
CA PHE A 74 -8.43 9.68 10.92
C PHE A 74 -8.00 10.49 9.70
N VAL A 75 -7.92 9.84 8.55
CA VAL A 75 -7.64 10.51 7.27
C VAL A 75 -8.97 10.83 6.58
N LEU A 76 -9.24 12.11 6.36
CA LEU A 76 -10.46 12.65 5.76
C LEU A 76 -10.21 12.99 4.30
N GLY A 77 -11.00 12.41 3.39
CA GLY A 77 -11.00 12.82 1.98
C GLY A 77 -11.94 14.00 1.77
N LEU A 78 -11.40 15.18 1.41
CA LEU A 78 -12.19 16.40 1.19
C LEU A 78 -12.51 16.60 -0.30
N GLN A 79 -11.49 16.56 -1.15
CA GLN A 79 -11.63 16.74 -2.60
C GLN A 79 -10.91 15.63 -3.35
N THR A 80 -11.37 15.31 -4.56
CA THR A 80 -10.70 14.31 -5.41
C THR A 80 -9.31 14.79 -5.80
N GLY A 81 -8.30 13.95 -5.59
CA GLY A 81 -6.91 14.25 -5.89
C GLY A 81 -5.97 13.30 -5.17
N GLU A 82 -4.67 13.54 -5.32
CA GLU A 82 -3.63 12.81 -4.60
C GLU A 82 -2.83 13.80 -3.75
N THR A 83 -2.48 13.39 -2.54
CA THR A 83 -1.66 14.18 -1.61
C THR A 83 -0.77 13.24 -0.80
N SER A 84 0.30 13.75 -0.21
CA SER A 84 1.19 12.95 0.64
C SER A 84 0.92 13.20 2.11
N LEU A 85 1.00 12.12 2.89
CA LEU A 85 0.89 12.12 4.34
C LEU A 85 2.19 11.57 4.92
N LEU A 86 2.79 12.33 5.83
CA LEU A 86 4.02 11.96 6.53
C LEU A 86 3.78 12.08 8.03
N VAL A 87 4.16 11.04 8.77
CA VAL A 87 4.03 10.98 10.23
C VAL A 87 5.39 10.68 10.83
N LEU A 88 5.80 11.50 11.79
CA LEU A 88 7.08 11.40 12.47
C LEU A 88 6.88 11.21 13.98
N ASP A 89 7.85 10.54 14.62
CA ASP A 89 7.93 10.41 16.07
C ASP A 89 8.69 11.60 16.72
N GLU A 90 8.83 11.56 18.05
CA GLU A 90 9.57 12.56 18.83
C GLU A 90 11.07 12.66 18.43
N ALA A 91 11.65 11.58 17.90
CA ALA A 91 13.02 11.54 17.40
C ALA A 91 13.17 12.11 15.97
N ARG A 92 12.05 12.51 15.34
CA ARG A 92 11.93 12.94 13.94
C ARG A 92 12.24 11.81 12.95
N GLU A 93 12.05 10.57 13.38
CA GLU A 93 12.11 9.40 12.51
C GLU A 93 10.75 9.20 11.83
N GLU A 94 10.78 8.74 10.58
CA GLU A 94 9.58 8.48 9.81
C GLU A 94 8.86 7.23 10.32
N ILE A 95 7.64 7.42 10.86
CA ILE A 95 6.75 6.32 11.25
C ILE A 95 5.99 5.81 10.03
N LEU A 96 5.50 6.73 9.20
CA LEU A 96 4.66 6.42 8.04
C LEU A 96 4.81 7.49 6.96
N HIS A 97 5.03 7.06 5.72
CA HIS A 97 4.90 7.89 4.54
C HIS A 97 3.96 7.22 3.54
N ALA A 98 2.82 7.89 3.32
CA ALA A 98 1.74 7.36 2.50
C ALA A 98 1.30 8.35 1.43
N ASN A 99 0.98 7.84 0.23
CA ASN A 99 0.23 8.58 -0.77
C ASN A 99 -1.27 8.41 -0.50
N VAL A 100 -1.95 9.51 -0.18
CA VAL A 100 -3.40 9.56 0.05
C VAL A 100 -4.09 9.90 -1.27
N MET A 101 -4.76 8.90 -1.85
CA MET A 101 -5.55 9.06 -3.07
C MET A 101 -7.03 9.17 -2.72
N VAL A 102 -7.61 10.35 -2.97
CA VAL A 102 -9.01 10.65 -2.73
C VAL A 102 -9.82 10.46 -4.00
N VAL A 103 -10.75 9.51 -3.98
CA VAL A 103 -11.60 9.15 -5.13
C VAL A 103 -13.07 9.49 -4.86
N SER A 104 -13.84 9.81 -5.90
CA SER A 104 -15.26 10.19 -5.76
C SER A 104 -16.15 9.07 -5.20
N SER A 105 -15.78 7.81 -5.47
CA SER A 105 -16.35 6.64 -4.82
C SER A 105 -15.31 5.54 -4.78
N LEU A 106 -15.10 4.95 -3.60
CA LEU A 106 -14.37 3.69 -3.48
C LEU A 106 -15.30 2.63 -4.06
N GLY A 107 -15.09 2.24 -5.32
CA GLY A 107 -15.85 1.19 -5.97
C GLY A 107 -15.61 -0.14 -5.28
N GLY A 108 -16.34 -0.41 -4.19
CA GLY A 108 -16.26 -1.63 -3.40
C GLY A 108 -14.89 -1.82 -2.75
N GLU A 109 -14.86 -1.63 -1.44
CA GLU A 109 -13.86 -2.18 -0.52
C GLU A 109 -13.20 -3.46 -1.07
N LYS A 110 -12.02 -3.31 -1.66
CA LYS A 110 -11.15 -4.43 -1.98
C LYS A 110 -10.47 -4.78 -0.67
N THR A 111 -11.19 -5.45 0.24
CA THR A 111 -10.55 -6.29 1.25
C THR A 111 -9.54 -7.14 0.50
N VAL A 112 -8.26 -6.92 0.79
CA VAL A 112 -7.17 -7.80 0.35
C VAL A 112 -7.37 -9.12 1.11
N SER A 113 -8.31 -9.92 0.61
CA SER A 113 -8.37 -11.35 0.88
C SER A 113 -7.29 -11.98 0.02
N PRO A 114 -6.47 -12.93 0.53
CA PRO A 114 -5.31 -13.50 -0.17
C PRO A 114 -5.69 -14.41 -1.35
N SER A 115 -6.81 -14.13 -2.02
CA SER A 115 -7.30 -14.81 -3.21
C SER A 115 -8.01 -13.76 -4.06
N GLY A 116 -7.30 -13.24 -5.06
CA GLY A 116 -7.82 -12.18 -5.94
C GLY A 116 -9.11 -12.60 -6.65
N GLY A 117 -10.23 -12.01 -6.21
CA GLY A 117 -11.52 -12.09 -6.91
C GLY A 117 -12.66 -11.54 -6.07
N THR A 118 -13.29 -10.45 -6.51
CA THR A 118 -14.56 -9.96 -5.97
C THR A 118 -15.64 -11.01 -6.25
N ILE A 119 -16.00 -11.82 -5.26
CA ILE A 119 -17.07 -12.80 -5.43
C ILE A 119 -18.41 -12.11 -5.22
N LYS A 120 -18.96 -11.56 -6.31
CA LYS A 120 -20.37 -11.12 -6.37
C LYS A 120 -21.25 -12.37 -6.31
N THR A 121 -22.13 -12.45 -5.32
CA THR A 121 -23.15 -13.51 -5.25
C THR A 121 -24.17 -13.27 -6.35
N THR A 122 -24.12 -14.09 -7.40
CA THR A 122 -25.11 -14.03 -8.47
C THR A 122 -26.31 -14.86 -8.06
N GLN A 123 -27.47 -14.21 -7.92
CA GLN A 123 -28.74 -14.91 -7.73
C GLN A 123 -29.27 -15.35 -9.08
N VAL A 124 -29.50 -16.65 -9.27
CA VAL A 124 -30.09 -17.20 -10.48
C VAL A 124 -31.41 -17.89 -10.17
N LYS A 125 -32.44 -17.59 -10.95
CA LYS A 125 -33.78 -18.16 -10.78
C LYS A 125 -33.94 -19.31 -11.76
N VAL A 126 -33.91 -20.55 -11.26
CA VAL A 126 -34.02 -21.77 -12.08
C VAL A 126 -35.49 -22.18 -12.13
N LEU A 127 -36.06 -22.29 -13.34
CA LEU A 127 -37.41 -22.80 -13.58
C LEU A 127 -37.33 -24.27 -14.01
N ARG A 128 -37.84 -25.20 -13.20
CA ARG A 128 -37.97 -26.62 -13.55
C ARG A 128 -39.44 -27.03 -13.56
N ARG A 129 -40.00 -27.20 -14.76
CA ARG A 129 -41.39 -27.56 -15.03
C ARG A 129 -42.39 -26.62 -14.34
N THR A 130 -42.80 -26.92 -13.11
CA THR A 130 -43.74 -26.12 -12.31
C THR A 130 -43.12 -25.58 -11.01
N GLU A 131 -41.82 -25.74 -10.82
CA GLU A 131 -41.10 -25.35 -9.59
C GLU A 131 -39.99 -24.35 -9.92
N GLN A 132 -39.94 -23.25 -9.17
CA GLN A 132 -38.96 -22.19 -9.38
C GLN A 132 -38.06 -22.06 -8.15
N THR A 133 -36.77 -22.29 -8.32
CA THR A 133 -35.78 -22.25 -7.23
C THR A 133 -34.77 -21.15 -7.48
N THR A 134 -34.59 -20.26 -6.52
CA THR A 134 -33.53 -19.24 -6.57
C THR A 134 -32.26 -19.82 -5.93
N LEU A 135 -31.15 -19.76 -6.66
CA LEU A 135 -29.84 -20.21 -6.19
C LEU A 135 -28.92 -19.02 -6.00
N ASN A 136 -28.16 -19.04 -4.91
CA ASN A 136 -27.10 -18.07 -4.64
C ASN A 136 -25.77 -18.72 -4.98
N CYS A 137 -25.03 -18.15 -5.94
CA CYS A 137 -23.79 -18.73 -6.42
C CYS A 137 -22.57 -17.88 -6.04
N ALA A 138 -21.62 -18.50 -5.33
CA ALA A 138 -20.30 -17.96 -4.98
C ALA A 138 -19.38 -19.09 -4.48
N PRO A 139 -18.19 -19.33 -5.06
CA PRO A 139 -17.92 -20.05 -6.33
C PRO A 139 -18.66 -21.41 -6.53
N ARG A 140 -19.44 -21.89 -5.57
CA ARG A 140 -20.39 -23.00 -5.72
C ARG A 140 -21.81 -22.48 -5.43
N CYS A 141 -22.82 -23.09 -6.04
CA CYS A 141 -24.20 -22.70 -5.82
C CYS A 141 -24.81 -23.47 -4.65
N SER A 142 -25.45 -22.77 -3.73
CA SER A 142 -26.31 -23.33 -2.69
C SER A 142 -27.75 -22.82 -2.85
N GLN A 143 -28.73 -23.61 -2.41
CA GLN A 143 -30.13 -23.17 -2.44
C GLN A 143 -30.32 -22.08 -1.38
N GLY A 144 -30.81 -20.91 -1.81
CA GLY A 144 -31.29 -19.89 -0.89
C GLY A 144 -32.75 -20.17 -0.56
N ASN A 145 -33.10 -20.31 0.71
CA ASN A 145 -34.50 -20.44 1.10
C ASN A 145 -35.30 -19.20 0.63
N PRO A 146 -36.50 -19.37 0.08
CA PRO A 146 -37.31 -18.25 -0.42
C PRO A 146 -37.76 -17.37 0.76
N VAL A 147 -37.53 -16.06 0.66
CA VAL A 147 -38.11 -15.08 1.58
C VAL A 147 -39.55 -14.83 1.13
N PRO A 148 -40.58 -15.04 1.97
CA PRO A 148 -41.96 -14.74 1.61
C PRO A 148 -42.14 -13.22 1.46
N SER A 149 -42.67 -12.80 0.31
CA SER A 149 -43.13 -11.43 0.06
C SER A 149 -44.44 -11.21 0.80
N GLN A 150 -44.42 -10.39 1.87
CA GLN A 150 -45.61 -9.74 2.43
C GLN A 150 -45.73 -8.35 1.82
#